data_AF-A0A9D9S438-F1
#
_entry.id   AF-A0A9D9S438-F1
#
_cell.length_a   1.000
_cell.length_b   1.000
_cell.length_c   1.000
_cell.angle_alpha   90.00
_cell.angle_beta   90.00
_cell.angle_gamma   90.00
#
_symmetry.space_group_name_H-M   'P 1'
#
loop_
_entity.id
_entity.type
_entity.pdbx_description
1 polymer ?
#
loop_
_entity_poly.entity_id
_entity_poly.type
_entity_poly.pdbx_seq_one_letter_code
_entity_poly.pdbx_strand_id
1 'polypeptide(L)'
;MRTRIFKSGNSLAVRIPKEMAIAGVSEEVEIERVGNTLVLRPAQRQSLADLHEILASFPKSFMAEDREFHEERDRDRDIAAPSAKV
;
A
#
# COMPACT_ATOMS: atom_id res chain seq x y z
N MET A 1 9.92 2.29 31.99
CA MET A 1 8.65 1.53 31.92
C MET A 1 8.94 0.15 31.34
N ARG A 2 8.34 -0.92 31.88
CA ARG A 2 8.56 -2.31 31.41
C ARG A 2 7.21 -2.94 31.13
N THR A 3 7.10 -3.61 30.00
CA THR A 3 5.93 -4.42 29.63
C THR A 3 6.32 -5.88 29.46
N ARG A 4 5.34 -6.76 29.29
CA ARG A 4 5.56 -8.20 29.12
C ARG A 4 5.27 -8.59 27.67
N ILE A 5 6.09 -9.52 27.18
CA ILE A 5 5.82 -10.26 25.96
C ILE A 5 4.94 -11.46 26.34
N PHE A 6 3.94 -11.75 25.52
CA PHE A 6 3.04 -12.89 25.70
C PHE A 6 2.76 -13.56 24.37
N LYS A 7 2.22 -14.79 24.40
CA LYS A 7 1.83 -15.53 23.21
C LYS A 7 0.38 -15.18 22.85
N SER A 8 0.12 -14.83 21.59
CA SER A 8 -1.21 -14.61 21.02
C SER A 8 -1.38 -15.56 19.83
N GLY A 9 -2.17 -16.63 20.01
CA GLY A 9 -2.24 -17.71 19.03
C GLY A 9 -0.86 -18.34 18.79
N ASN A 10 -0.40 -18.34 17.54
CA ASN A 10 0.94 -18.82 17.15
C ASN A 10 2.02 -17.73 17.14
N SER A 11 1.68 -16.50 17.52
CA SER A 11 2.57 -15.34 17.44
C SER A 11 2.96 -14.82 18.82
N LEU A 12 4.02 -14.02 18.87
CA LEU A 12 4.38 -13.22 20.05
C LEU A 12 3.76 -11.83 19.95
N ALA A 13 3.33 -11.31 21.09
CA ALA A 13 2.73 -9.99 21.21
C ALA A 13 3.32 -9.23 22.40
N VAL A 14 3.35 -7.90 22.28
CA VAL A 14 3.79 -6.99 23.33
C VAL A 14 2.59 -6.20 23.81
N ARG A 15 2.39 -6.08 25.12
CA ARG A 15 1.33 -5.22 25.66
C ARG A 15 1.78 -3.76 25.56
N ILE A 16 1.05 -2.94 24.82
CA ILE A 16 1.27 -1.49 24.69
C ILE A 16 0.28 -0.76 25.61
N PRO A 17 0.75 -0.05 26.65
CA PRO A 17 -0.14 0.74 27.52
C PRO A 17 -0.76 1.92 26.79
N LYS A 18 -1.90 2.41 27.28
CA LYS A 18 -2.76 3.37 26.57
C LYS A 18 -2.04 4.69 26.27
N GLU A 19 -1.19 5.13 27.19
CA GLU A 19 -0.35 6.31 27.07
C GLU A 19 0.74 6.20 25.98
N MET A 20 1.01 4.99 25.48
CA MET A 20 1.98 4.71 24.41
C MET A 20 1.31 4.17 23.13
N ALA A 21 -0.02 4.18 23.05
CA ALA A 21 -0.72 3.70 21.87
C ALA A 21 -0.42 4.61 20.67
N ILE A 22 0.20 4.05 19.62
CA ILE A 22 0.53 4.77 18.38
C ILE A 22 -0.59 4.71 17.32
N ALA A 23 -1.52 3.76 17.47
CA ALA A 23 -2.61 3.51 16.56
C ALA A 23 -3.84 3.01 17.33
N GLY A 24 -5.03 3.18 16.75
CA GLY A 24 -6.29 2.72 17.30
C GLY A 24 -6.43 1.19 17.30
N VAL A 25 -7.50 0.71 17.93
CA VAL A 25 -7.86 -0.71 17.86
C VAL A 25 -8.20 -1.06 16.41
N SER A 26 -7.58 -2.13 15.88
CA SER A 26 -7.71 -2.59 14.49
C SER A 26 -7.04 -1.72 13.42
N GLU A 27 -6.21 -0.77 13.80
CA GLU A 27 -5.32 -0.07 12.85
C GLU A 27 -4.04 -0.85 12.63
N GLU A 28 -3.54 -0.83 11.40
CA GLU A 28 -2.30 -1.50 11.03
C GLU A 28 -1.08 -0.68 11.46
N VAL A 29 0.00 -1.38 11.78
CA VAL A 29 1.28 -0.78 12.13
C VAL A 29 2.38 -1.46 11.35
N GLU A 30 3.31 -0.67 10.84
CA GLU A 30 4.55 -1.16 10.26
C GLU A 30 5.55 -1.44 11.38
N ILE A 31 6.25 -2.57 11.27
CA ILE A 31 7.27 -2.98 12.24
C ILE A 31 8.59 -3.18 11.51
N GLU A 32 9.62 -2.44 11.94
CA GLU A 32 10.98 -2.55 11.45
C GLU A 32 11.92 -2.99 12.57
N ARG A 33 12.88 -3.87 12.25
CA ARG A 33 13.92 -4.27 13.20
C ARG A 33 15.22 -3.54 12.93
N VAL A 34 15.65 -2.70 13.88
CA VAL A 34 16.91 -1.98 13.84
C VAL A 34 17.83 -2.54 14.92
N GLY A 35 18.73 -3.43 14.54
CA GLY A 35 19.63 -4.13 15.47
C GLY A 35 18.85 -4.96 16.50
N ASN A 36 18.84 -4.50 17.76
CA ASN A 36 18.10 -5.15 18.86
C ASN A 36 16.80 -4.41 19.24
N THR A 37 16.34 -3.49 18.41
CA THR A 37 15.15 -2.68 18.66
C THR A 37 14.09 -2.96 17.61
N LEU A 38 12.82 -2.97 18.03
CA LEU A 38 11.67 -2.93 17.14
C LEU A 38 11.14 -1.51 17.09
N VAL A 39 11.08 -0.94 15.89
CA VAL A 39 10.49 0.38 15.63
C VAL A 39 9.12 0.15 15.04
N LEU A 40 8.09 0.66 15.72
CA LEU A 40 6.70 0.57 15.28
C LEU A 40 6.27 1.94 14.76
N ARG A 41 5.64 1.98 13.58
CA ARG A 41 5.07 3.19 12.99
C ARG A 41 3.62 2.90 12.61
N PRO A 42 2.68 3.87 12.73
CA PRO A 42 1.35 3.70 12.16
C PRO A 42 1.49 3.41 10.67
N ALA A 43 0.80 2.38 10.16
CA ALA A 43 0.77 2.15 8.73
C ALA A 43 0.11 3.37 8.09
N GLN A 44 0.81 4.01 7.14
CA GLN A 44 0.21 5.12 6.42
C GLN A 44 -1.04 4.59 5.70
N ARG A 45 -2.21 5.14 6.05
CA ARG A 45 -3.37 5.00 5.17
C ARG A 45 -2.96 5.66 3.86
N GLN A 46 -2.86 4.89 2.79
CA GLN A 46 -2.68 5.44 1.46
C GLN A 46 -3.83 6.41 1.21
N SER A 47 -3.51 7.70 1.23
CA SER A 47 -4.47 8.77 1.04
C SER A 47 -3.93 9.67 -0.06
N LEU A 48 -4.84 10.24 -0.84
CA LEU A 48 -4.47 11.22 -1.87
C LEU A 48 -4.27 12.63 -1.26
N ALA A 49 -4.18 12.75 0.07
CA ALA A 49 -4.01 14.04 0.73
C ALA A 49 -2.75 14.77 0.24
N ASP A 50 -1.66 14.01 0.05
CA ASP A 50 -0.37 14.55 -0.40
C ASP A 50 -0.21 14.52 -1.93
N LEU A 51 -1.27 14.13 -2.67
CA LEU A 51 -1.21 14.02 -4.13
C LEU A 51 -0.82 15.34 -4.79
N HIS A 52 -1.33 16.47 -4.28
CA HIS A 52 -1.01 17.78 -4.82
C HIS A 52 0.48 18.10 -4.72
N GLU A 53 1.13 17.78 -3.59
CA GLU A 53 2.57 18.02 -3.41
C GLU A 53 3.40 17.16 -4.37
N ILE A 54 3.01 15.91 -4.55
CA ILE A 54 3.64 14.98 -5.51
C ILE A 54 3.50 15.51 -6.94
N LEU A 55 2.30 15.92 -7.35
CA LEU A 55 2.06 16.48 -8.68
C LEU A 55 2.81 17.81 -8.90
N ALA A 56 2.91 18.65 -7.87
CA ALA A 56 3.68 19.90 -7.90
C ALA A 56 5.19 19.68 -7.97
N SER A 57 5.69 18.50 -7.55
CA SER A 57 7.11 18.15 -7.64
C SER A 57 7.59 17.85 -9.06
N PHE A 58 6.67 17.70 -10.03
CA PHE A 58 7.05 17.47 -11.42
C PHE A 58 7.76 18.69 -12.03
N PRO A 59 8.88 18.49 -12.75
CA PRO A 59 9.56 19.58 -13.44
C PRO A 59 8.69 20.14 -14.57
N LYS A 60 8.91 21.40 -14.95
CA LYS A 60 8.19 22.04 -16.07
C LYS A 60 8.31 21.30 -17.40
N SER A 61 9.35 20.49 -17.57
CA SER A 61 9.58 19.66 -18.75
C SER A 61 8.78 18.36 -18.76
N PHE A 62 8.15 17.98 -17.64
CA PHE A 62 7.33 16.78 -17.55
C PHE A 62 6.09 16.93 -18.44
N MET A 63 5.93 16.04 -19.42
CA MET A 63 4.87 16.11 -20.45
C MET A 63 4.85 17.40 -21.29
N ALA A 64 6.02 18.01 -21.52
CA ALA A 64 6.12 19.19 -22.37
C ALA A 64 5.73 18.95 -23.85
N GLU A 65 5.80 17.70 -24.31
CA GLU A 65 5.47 17.27 -25.69
C GLU A 65 4.04 16.71 -25.80
N ASP A 66 3.19 16.99 -24.81
CA ASP A 66 1.84 16.47 -24.68
C ASP A 66 1.78 14.92 -24.66
N ARG A 67 0.57 14.38 -24.71
CA ARG A 67 0.35 12.94 -24.86
C ARG A 67 0.27 12.62 -26.35
N GLU A 68 1.12 11.71 -26.81
CA GLU A 68 1.01 11.16 -28.17
C GLU A 68 -0.35 10.48 -28.38
N PHE A 69 -0.93 10.68 -29.57
CA PHE A 69 -2.15 10.01 -29.96
C PHE A 69 -1.82 8.57 -30.38
N HIS A 70 -2.47 7.60 -29.73
CA HIS A 70 -2.40 6.19 -30.12
C HIS A 70 -3.71 5.79 -30.78
N GLU A 71 -3.67 5.48 -32.07
CA GLU A 71 -4.81 4.89 -32.78
C GLU A 71 -5.15 3.51 -32.16
N GLU A 72 -6.35 3.39 -31.60
CA GLU A 72 -6.89 2.08 -31.24
C GLU A 72 -7.28 1.33 -32.53
N ARG A 73 -6.75 0.11 -32.68
CA ARG A 73 -7.14 -0.81 -33.75
C ARG A 73 -8.02 -1.91 -33.17
N ASP A 74 -9.06 -2.25 -33.91
CA ASP A 74 -9.83 -3.46 -33.62
C ASP A 74 -8.89 -4.67 -33.66
N ARG A 75 -8.91 -5.44 -32.57
CA ARG A 75 -8.25 -6.75 -32.54
C ARG A 75 -9.23 -7.76 -33.10
N ASP A 76 -8.81 -8.55 -34.08
CA ASP A 76 -9.55 -9.73 -34.51
C ASP A 76 -9.76 -10.64 -33.29
N ARG A 77 -10.98 -10.62 -32.77
CA ARG A 77 -11.42 -11.53 -31.72
C ARG A 77 -11.92 -12.79 -32.42
N ASP A 78 -11.00 -13.59 -32.92
CA ASP A 78 -11.30 -14.97 -33.32
C ASP A 78 -11.59 -15.80 -32.07
N ILE A 79 -12.76 -15.55 -31.48
CA ILE A 79 -13.40 -16.50 -30.59
C ILE A 79 -13.95 -17.57 -31.53
N ALA A 80 -13.17 -18.62 -31.74
CA ALA A 80 -13.70 -19.86 -32.29
C ALA A 80 -14.88 -20.28 -31.41
N ALA A 81 -16.11 -20.03 -31.89
CA ALA A 81 -17.29 -20.56 -31.26
C ALA A 81 -17.11 -22.08 -31.17
N PRO A 82 -17.25 -22.70 -29.98
CA PRO A 82 -17.12 -24.14 -29.90
C PRO A 82 -18.19 -24.74 -30.80
N SER A 83 -17.75 -25.50 -31.80
CA SER A 83 -18.61 -26.21 -32.73
C SER A 83 -19.49 -27.17 -31.93
N ALA A 84 -20.77 -26.82 -31.80
CA ALA A 84 -21.78 -27.71 -31.27
C ALA A 84 -21.89 -28.91 -32.22
N LYS A 85 -21.32 -30.05 -31.82
CA LYS A 85 -21.58 -31.34 -32.46
C LYS A 85 -23.04 -31.69 -32.24
N VAL A 86 -23.78 -31.84 -33.32
CA VAL A 86 -25.04 -32.60 -33.40
C VAL A 86 -24.70 -34.00 -33.88
#